data_AF-A0A5J4NR54-F1
#
_entry.id   AF-A0A5J4NR54-F1
#
_cell.length_a   1.000
_cell.length_b   1.000
_cell.length_c   1.000
_cell.angle_alpha   90.00
_cell.angle_beta   90.00
_cell.angle_gamma   90.00
#
_symmetry.space_group_name_H-M   'P 1'
#
loop_
_entity.id
_entity.type
_entity.pdbx_description
1 polymer ?
#
loop_
_entity_poly.entity_id
_entity_poly.type
_entity_poly.pdbx_seq_one_letter_code
_entity_poly.pdbx_strand_id
1 'polypeptide(L)' 'LKNVFCHEDVPAALFIDSSIHFTTKSLERWIKGRGCRYLFTAPRNSQSNGLAEESACTLKSVIASLTPESFVEFNRGVVD' A
#
# COMPACT_ATOMS: atom_id res chain seq x y z
N LEU A 1 0.12 1.08 -6.65
CA LEU A 1 0.38 -0.27 -7.21
C LEU A 1 1.20 -0.25 -8.48
N LYS A 2 0.86 0.51 -9.54
CA LYS A 2 1.68 0.58 -10.77
C LYS A 2 3.16 0.93 -10.49
N ASN A 3 3.41 2.06 -9.82
CA ASN A 3 4.79 2.48 -9.51
C ASN A 3 5.51 1.47 -8.60
N VAL A 4 4.82 0.99 -7.55
CA VAL A 4 5.39 -0.03 -6.64
C VAL A 4 5.77 -1.30 -7.40
N PHE A 5 4.92 -1.81 -8.30
CA PHE A 5 5.23 -3.02 -9.08
C PHE A 5 6.31 -2.78 -10.14
N CYS A 6 6.53 -1.54 -10.59
CA CYS A 6 7.63 -1.22 -11.48
C CYS A 6 8.98 -1.17 -10.73
N HIS A 7 8.96 -0.83 -9.43
CA HIS A 7 10.17 -0.68 -8.62
C HIS A 7 10.53 -1.99 -7.88
N GLU A 8 9.53 -2.71 -7.37
CA GLU A 8 9.68 -3.89 -6.50
C GLU A 8 9.31 -5.21 -7.19
N ASP A 9 9.10 -5.18 -8.51
CA ASP A 9 8.47 -6.25 -9.29
C ASP A 9 7.04 -6.61 -8.83
N VAL A 10 6.40 -7.54 -9.56
CA VAL A 10 5.07 -8.03 -9.20
C VAL A 10 5.19 -9.11 -8.13
N PRO A 11 4.61 -8.91 -6.93
CA PRO A 11 4.68 -9.90 -5.85
C PRO A 11 3.82 -11.12 -6.16
N ALA A 12 4.20 -12.28 -5.60
CA ALA A 12 3.44 -13.52 -5.73
C ALA A 12 2.04 -13.47 -5.09
N ALA A 13 1.83 -12.60 -4.10
CA ALA A 13 0.53 -12.34 -3.48
C ALA A 13 0.47 -10.93 -2.91
N LEU A 14 -0.72 -10.33 -2.95
CA LEU A 14 -1.02 -9.06 -2.32
C LEU A 14 -2.18 -9.25 -1.35
N PHE A 15 -1.93 -8.95 -0.08
CA PHE A 15 -2.94 -8.91 0.97
C PHE A 15 -3.48 -7.48 1.09
N ILE A 16 -4.80 -7.33 0.99
CA ILE A 16 -5.47 -6.04 1.15
C ILE A 16 -6.62 -6.13 2.15
N ASP A 17 -6.93 -5.02 2.81
CA ASP A 17 -8.15 -4.88 3.58
C ASP A 17 -9.41 -5.08 2.72
N SER A 18 -10.52 -5.43 3.37
CA SER A 18 -11.81 -5.67 2.72
C SER A 18 -12.60 -4.38 2.43
N SER A 19 -11.96 -3.21 2.35
CA SER A 19 -12.67 -1.96 2.09
C SER A 19 -13.17 -1.86 0.64
N ILE A 20 -14.21 -1.04 0.45
CA ILE A 20 -14.93 -0.91 -0.82
C ILE A 20 -14.05 -0.50 -2.00
N HIS A 21 -12.96 0.21 -1.74
CA HIS A 21 -12.04 0.68 -2.76
C HIS A 21 -11.18 -0.47 -3.33
N PHE A 22 -10.92 -1.48 -2.50
CA PHE A 22 -10.13 -2.65 -2.88
C PHE A 22 -10.98 -3.84 -3.33
N THR A 23 -12.29 -3.85 -3.07
CA THR A 23 -13.18 -4.92 -3.55
C THR A 23 -13.71 -4.71 -4.97
N THR A 24 -13.18 -3.72 -5.70
CA THR A 24 -13.62 -3.46 -7.09
C THR A 24 -13.15 -4.56 -8.06
N LYS A 25 -14.08 -5.06 -8.89
CA LYS A 25 -13.78 -6.10 -9.90
C LYS A 25 -12.71 -5.68 -10.91
N SER A 26 -12.61 -4.38 -11.19
CA SER A 26 -11.59 -3.82 -12.09
C SER A 26 -10.18 -3.98 -11.51
N LEU A 27 -10.01 -3.67 -10.23
CA LEU A 27 -8.74 -3.83 -9.53
C LEU A 27 -8.34 -5.30 -9.41
N GLU A 28 -9.25 -6.16 -9.01
CA GLU A 28 -9.01 -7.61 -8.92
C GLU A 28 -8.53 -8.17 -10.27
N ARG A 29 -9.21 -7.82 -11.37
CA ARG A 29 -8.81 -8.26 -12.72
C ARG A 29 -7.42 -7.74 -13.10
N TRP A 30 -7.13 -6.49 -12.76
CA TRP A 30 -5.83 -5.88 -13.05
C TRP A 30 -4.68 -6.56 -12.29
N ILE A 31 -4.88 -6.92 -11.02
CA ILE A 31 -3.89 -7.61 -10.18
C ILE A 31 -3.67 -9.04 -10.67
N LYS A 32 -4.76 -9.80 -10.87
CA LYS A 32 -4.69 -11.18 -11.38
C LYS A 32 -4.07 -11.27 -12.77
N GLY A 33 -4.33 -10.30 -13.64
CA GLY A 33 -3.75 -10.21 -14.98
C GLY A 33 -2.23 -10.04 -15.00
N ARG A 34 -1.62 -9.68 -13.86
CA ARG A 34 -0.16 -9.58 -13.68
C ARG A 34 0.46 -10.82 -13.02
N GLY A 35 -0.32 -11.86 -12.76
CA GLY A 35 0.14 -13.06 -12.06
C GLY A 35 0.22 -12.92 -10.53
N CYS A 36 -0.30 -11.81 -9.98
CA CYS A 36 -0.33 -11.59 -8.54
C CYS A 36 -1.61 -12.21 -7.94
N ARG A 37 -1.47 -13.00 -6.87
CA ARG A 37 -2.63 -13.52 -6.12
C ARG A 37 -3.26 -12.40 -5.30
N TYR A 38 -4.58 -12.30 -5.36
CA TYR A 38 -5.34 -11.26 -4.67
C TYR A 38 -6.05 -11.82 -3.44
N LEU A 39 -5.64 -11.38 -2.25
CA LEU A 39 -6.09 -11.93 -0.97
C LEU A 39 -6.66 -10.82 -0.08
N PHE A 40 -7.77 -11.12 0.60
CA PHE A 40 -8.41 -10.19 1.52
C PHE A 40 -8.13 -10.61 2.96
N THR A 41 -7.83 -9.62 3.81
CA THR A 41 -7.84 -9.85 5.25
C THR A 41 -9.27 -10.06 5.74
N ALA A 42 -9.42 -10.83 6.82
CA ALA A 42 -10.73 -10.98 7.45
C ALA A 42 -11.21 -9.60 7.94
N PRO A 43 -12.51 -9.27 7.78
CA PRO A 43 -13.05 -8.02 8.28
C PRO A 43 -12.72 -7.84 9.77
N ARG A 44 -12.18 -6.68 10.14
CA ARG A 44 -11.80 -6.31 11.53
C ARG A 44 -10.66 -7.13 12.14
N ASN A 45 -9.80 -7.75 11.33
CA ASN A 45 -8.59 -8.40 11.83
C ASN A 45 -7.37 -7.46 11.71
N SER A 46 -7.21 -6.56 12.68
CA SER A 46 -6.05 -5.64 12.76
C SER A 46 -4.71 -6.38 12.80
N GLN A 47 -4.65 -7.59 13.37
CA GLN A 47 -3.40 -8.36 13.41
C GLN A 47 -2.91 -8.78 12.01
N SER A 48 -3.83 -9.15 11.12
CA SER A 48 -3.46 -9.55 9.75
C SER A 48 -2.92 -8.41 8.89
N ASN A 49 -3.23 -7.17 9.25
CA ASN A 49 -2.75 -5.95 8.61
C ASN A 49 -1.70 -5.21 9.47
N GLY A 50 -1.27 -5.82 10.59
CA GLY A 50 -0.47 -5.14 11.61
C GLY A 50 0.84 -4.58 11.08
N LEU A 51 1.52 -5.31 10.20
CA LEU A 51 2.77 -4.82 9.57
C LEU A 51 2.55 -3.60 8.67
N ALA A 52 1.43 -3.56 7.94
CA ALA A 52 1.09 -2.42 7.10
C ALA A 52 0.68 -1.21 7.96
N GLU A 53 -0.03 -1.44 9.07
CA GLU A 53 -0.41 -0.39 10.01
C GLU A 53 0.80 0.16 10.78
N GLU A 54 1.70 -0.71 11.24
CA GLU A 54 2.95 -0.34 11.91
C GLU A 54 3.84 0.47 10.99
N SER A 55 4.06 0.02 9.74
CA SER A 55 4.83 0.78 8.76
C SER A 55 4.20 2.14 8.44
N ALA A 56 2.87 2.21 8.30
CA ALA A 56 2.18 3.50 8.12
C ALA A 56 2.34 4.42 9.34
N CYS A 57 2.33 3.88 10.56
CA CYS A 57 2.55 4.62 11.80
C CYS A 57 3.98 5.17 11.88
N THR A 58 4.97 4.32 11.57
CA THR A 58 6.38 4.70 11.52
C THR A 58 6.63 5.78 10.49
N LEU A 59 6.11 5.63 9.26
CA LEU A 59 6.24 6.63 8.21
C LEU A 59 5.63 7.98 8.61
N LYS A 60 4.42 7.98 9.20
CA LYS A 60 3.80 9.20 9.71
C LYS A 60 4.66 9.87 10.79
N SER A 61 5.23 9.08 11.70
CA SER A 61 6.11 9.57 12.77
C SER A 61 7.39 10.18 12.21
N VAL A 62 8.01 9.52 11.22
CA VAL A 62 9.20 10.03 10.52
C VAL A 62 8.86 11.34 9.80
N ILE A 63 7.77 11.39 9.03
CA ILE A 63 7.33 12.62 8.33
C ILE A 63 7.10 13.76 9.34
N ALA A 64 6.43 13.48 10.45
CA ALA A 64 6.20 14.48 11.50
C ALA A 64 7.52 14.96 12.14
N SER A 65 8.50 14.07 12.31
CA SER A 65 9.82 14.43 12.87
C SER A 65 10.71 15.21 11.89
N LEU A 66 10.51 15.04 10.58
CA LEU A 66 11.28 15.72 9.54
C LEU A 66 10.84 17.18 9.33
N THR A 67 9.75 17.61 9.96
CA THR A 67 9.18 18.97 9.87
C THR A 67 9.29 19.62 8.47
N PRO A 68 8.66 19.09 7.41
CA PRO A 68 8.45 19.88 6.22
C PRO A 68 7.22 20.77 6.45
N GLU A 69 7.38 22.09 6.35
CA GLU A 69 6.28 23.06 6.47
C GLU A 69 5.18 22.85 5.38
N SER A 70 5.38 21.95 4.41
CA SER A 70 4.30 21.50 3.54
C SER A 70 4.51 20.12 2.93
N PHE A 71 3.39 19.46 2.60
CA PHE A 71 3.26 18.21 1.85
C PHE A 71 3.95 18.21 0.46
N VAL A 72 4.36 19.38 -0.04
CA VAL A 72 4.98 19.56 -1.37
C VAL A 72 6.43 19.08 -1.42
N GLU A 73 7.19 19.23 -0.33
CA GLU A 73 8.60 18.76 -0.27
C GLU A 73 8.71 17.23 -0.26
N PHE A 74 7.77 16.54 0.43
CA PHE A 74 7.79 15.08 0.52
C PHE A 74 7.65 14.39 -0.85
N ASN A 75 6.80 14.92 -1.74
CA ASN A 75 6.62 14.36 -3.09
C ASN A 75 7.82 14.59 -4.02
N ARG A 76 8.73 15.50 -3.68
CA ARG A 76 9.93 15.79 -4.47
C ARG A 76 11.03 14.74 -4.25
N GLY A 77 11.09 14.10 -3.08
CA GLY A 77 12.07 13.04 -2.78
C GLY A 77 11.65 11.62 -3.19
N VAL A 78 10.43 11.45 -3.72
CA VAL A 78 9.92 10.15 -4.22
C VAL A 78 10.18 9.99 -5.73
N VAL A 79 10.73 11.02 -6.37
CA VAL A 79 11.24 10.99 -7.74
C VAL A 79 12.73 11.31 -7.67
N ASP A 80 13.53 10.31 -7.31
CA ASP A 80 14.92 10.10 -7.71
C ASP A 80 15.26 8.63 -7.54
#